data_AF-A0A077R940-F1
#
_entry.id   AF-A0A077R940-F1
#
_cell.length_a   1.000
_cell.length_b   1.000
_cell.length_c   1.000
_cell.angle_alpha   90.00
_cell.angle_beta   90.00
_cell.angle_gamma   90.00
#
_symmetry.space_group_name_H-M   'P 1'
#
loop_
_entity.id
_entity.type
_entity.pdbx_description
1 polymer ?
#
loop_
_entity_poly.entity_id
_entity_poly.type
_entity_poly.pdbx_seq_one_letter_code
_entity_poly.pdbx_strand_id
1 'polypeptide(L)'
;MPSNVRPLTGKGKAQGPETRVQLAGRLLTYFSAAFIGITFLCSLAPANPPTPSATPVGPRRGYFSTNSAQCDPFSLPGWVDWSIGTNDLPAWRTFDPSCSTTNLLGSLISTLNIESNDPSKIVPHAVHALSSVSSSVEDLSAFLNNRTVLMIGDHQVDQSLVSHFCALTGHTIQAVDKNHPWGSSLNSVPPKHGFTPIKNNAPLAHYCYLPEYDFLLTSVYSYGADTFDSWRGENLYNAPGLFEDRVTDLFQPYLRDMASKSLTAPSLPLPRGKTEPDLVLFNSGLWDLARWARIDIDTGVGLLENLSEERIMWWRSRMVDMIGSVRKAWRKTRVVWRDTSYPLASEATTVEAFLGIEGERRKNHPLYHANRIAQINNAQSSALNVHGDDVVKGERTRSARMPTDVVGLNLAQVFMGQDQHSLNPLAPSQLPCGALFGEMLLWHLRDAVNP
;
A
#
# COMPACT_ATOMS: atom_id res chain seq x y z
N MET A 1 -63.51 34.95 77.14
CA MET A 1 -62.35 34.56 76.29
C MET A 1 -61.17 34.27 77.20
N PRO A 2 -60.81 32.99 77.41
CA PRO A 2 -59.62 32.63 78.17
C PRO A 2 -58.55 31.96 77.30
N SER A 3 -57.31 32.26 77.68
CA SER A 3 -56.02 31.76 77.20
C SER A 3 -55.85 30.25 77.34
N ASN A 4 -54.94 29.65 76.54
CA ASN A 4 -53.93 28.73 77.06
C ASN A 4 -52.78 28.53 76.06
N VAL A 5 -51.58 28.95 76.47
CA VAL A 5 -50.29 28.65 75.87
C VAL A 5 -49.81 27.29 76.41
N ARG A 6 -49.30 26.40 75.55
CA ARG A 6 -48.39 25.30 75.92
C ARG A 6 -47.47 24.92 74.73
N PRO A 7 -46.29 24.30 75.00
CA PRO A 7 -45.05 24.59 74.29
C PRO A 7 -44.73 23.57 73.18
N LEU A 8 -44.04 24.05 72.13
CA LEU A 8 -43.38 23.23 71.12
C LEU A 8 -42.07 22.64 71.67
N THR A 9 -42.17 21.68 72.58
CA THR A 9 -41.08 20.71 72.82
C THR A 9 -41.53 19.35 72.32
N GLY A 10 -41.45 19.20 70.99
CA GLY A 10 -41.53 17.90 70.34
C GLY A 10 -40.27 17.11 70.67
N LYS A 11 -40.45 16.08 71.50
CA LYS A 11 -39.45 15.10 71.92
C LYS A 11 -38.57 14.64 70.76
N GLY A 12 -37.26 14.63 70.97
CA GLY A 12 -36.29 14.04 70.05
C GLY A 12 -36.69 12.60 69.71
N LYS A 13 -36.91 12.33 68.43
CA LYS A 13 -37.05 10.97 67.93
C LYS A 13 -35.68 10.30 68.04
N ALA A 14 -35.66 9.18 68.78
CA ALA A 14 -34.53 8.28 68.82
C ALA A 14 -34.11 7.88 67.40
N GLN A 15 -32.83 8.02 67.08
CA GLN A 15 -32.24 7.52 65.85
C GLN A 15 -32.43 6.00 65.81
N GLY A 16 -33.33 5.53 64.95
CA GLY A 16 -33.43 4.11 64.60
C GLY A 16 -32.18 3.66 63.83
N PRO A 17 -31.91 2.34 63.78
CA PRO A 17 -30.76 1.81 63.06
C PRO A 17 -30.82 2.23 61.59
N GLU A 18 -29.69 2.77 61.12
CA GLU A 18 -29.55 3.35 59.79
C GLU A 18 -29.90 2.32 58.72
N THR A 19 -30.89 2.63 57.88
CA THR A 19 -31.33 1.70 56.83
C THR A 19 -30.27 1.62 55.73
N ARG A 20 -30.10 0.45 55.09
CA ARG A 20 -29.10 0.25 54.00
C ARG A 20 -29.20 1.29 52.89
N VAL A 21 -30.41 1.83 52.64
CA VAL A 21 -30.66 2.89 51.66
C VAL A 21 -30.07 4.23 52.10
N GLN A 22 -30.14 4.57 53.38
CA GLN A 22 -29.54 5.79 53.93
C GLN A 22 -28.00 5.72 53.90
N LEU A 23 -27.44 4.53 54.19
CA LEU A 23 -26.00 4.29 54.07
C LEU A 23 -25.52 4.43 52.61
N ALA A 24 -26.25 3.81 51.66
CA ALA A 24 -25.93 3.91 50.23
C ALA A 24 -26.04 5.35 49.71
N GLY A 25 -27.10 6.08 50.11
CA GLY A 25 -27.28 7.49 49.76
C GLY A 25 -26.16 8.38 50.29
N ARG A 26 -25.71 8.15 51.53
CA ARG A 26 -24.56 8.87 52.11
C ARG A 26 -23.26 8.56 51.37
N LEU A 27 -22.98 7.29 51.08
CA LEU A 27 -21.81 6.88 50.30
C LEU A 27 -21.76 7.55 48.93
N LEU A 28 -22.88 7.54 48.19
CA LEU A 28 -22.97 8.20 46.88
C LEU A 28 -22.80 9.72 46.99
N THR A 29 -23.34 10.34 48.04
CA THR A 29 -23.21 11.79 48.25
C THR A 29 -21.76 12.17 48.56
N TYR A 30 -21.09 11.41 49.43
CA TYR A 30 -19.66 11.63 49.72
C TYR A 30 -18.77 11.37 48.51
N PHE A 31 -19.05 10.33 47.73
CA PHE A 31 -18.31 10.05 46.51
C PHE A 31 -18.48 11.17 45.47
N SER A 32 -19.71 11.67 45.28
CA SER A 32 -19.99 12.76 44.34
C SER A 32 -19.33 14.07 44.79
N ALA A 33 -19.38 14.39 46.08
CA ALA A 33 -18.73 15.57 46.63
C ALA A 33 -17.19 15.50 46.51
N ALA A 34 -16.60 14.33 46.77
CA ALA A 34 -15.17 14.10 46.59
C ALA A 34 -14.75 14.21 45.12
N PHE A 35 -15.53 13.63 44.20
CA PHE A 35 -15.27 13.71 42.76
C PHE A 35 -15.28 15.16 42.27
N ILE A 36 -16.30 15.95 42.65
CA ILE A 36 -16.40 17.38 42.30
C ILE A 36 -15.24 18.17 42.93
N GLY A 37 -14.89 17.90 44.19
CA GLY A 37 -13.77 18.56 44.86
C GLY A 37 -12.43 18.28 44.17
N ILE A 38 -12.18 17.04 43.75
CA ILE A 38 -10.97 16.65 43.03
C ILE A 38 -10.93 17.29 41.64
N THR A 39 -12.04 17.27 40.88
CA THR A 39 -12.07 17.92 39.55
C THR A 39 -11.85 19.43 39.66
N PHE A 40 -12.43 20.07 40.67
CA PHE A 40 -12.23 21.49 40.92
C PHE A 40 -10.77 21.80 41.31
N LEU A 41 -10.16 21.01 42.18
CA LEU A 41 -8.74 21.17 42.54
C LEU A 41 -7.79 20.93 41.35
N CYS A 42 -8.09 19.95 40.48
CA CYS A 42 -7.34 19.74 39.25
C CYS A 42 -7.50 20.90 38.25
N SER A 43 -8.65 21.58 38.24
CA SER A 43 -8.89 22.75 37.38
C SER A 43 -8.25 24.05 37.90
N LEU A 44 -7.91 24.10 39.20
CA LEU A 44 -7.27 25.25 39.85
C LEU A 44 -5.75 25.10 40.01
N ALA A 45 -5.18 23.95 39.62
CA ALA A 45 -3.74 23.77 39.61
C ALA A 45 -3.10 24.74 38.59
N PRO A 46 -2.23 25.67 39.01
CA PRO A 46 -1.57 26.57 38.08
C PRO A 46 -0.70 25.77 37.13
N ALA A 47 -0.86 26.01 35.83
CA ALA A 47 0.05 25.51 34.82
C ALA A 47 1.48 25.97 35.19
N ASN A 48 2.39 25.01 35.39
CA ASN A 48 3.80 25.32 35.65
C ASN A 48 4.31 26.28 34.58
N PRO A 49 5.03 27.36 34.95
CA PRO A 49 5.63 28.24 33.96
C PRO A 49 6.67 27.46 33.15
N PRO A 50 6.72 27.64 31.82
CA PRO A 50 7.68 26.93 30.98
C PRO A 50 9.10 27.43 31.30
N THR A 51 10.01 26.48 31.49
CA THR A 51 11.45 26.70 31.58
C THR A 51 11.92 27.52 30.37
N PRO A 52 12.68 28.63 30.55
CA PRO A 52 13.11 29.46 29.44
C PRO A 52 14.35 28.87 28.77
N SER A 53 14.17 27.81 27.98
CA SER A 53 15.19 27.31 27.04
C SER A 53 14.61 26.42 25.94
N ALA A 54 13.43 26.78 25.42
CA ALA A 54 12.92 26.23 24.19
C ALA A 54 12.73 27.37 23.18
N THR A 55 13.67 27.46 22.25
CA THR A 55 13.43 28.07 20.93
C THR A 55 12.06 27.65 20.40
N PRO A 56 11.32 28.51 19.66
CA PRO A 56 10.01 28.17 19.15
C PRO A 56 10.15 26.98 18.20
N VAL A 57 9.83 25.78 18.71
CA VAL A 57 9.65 24.60 17.90
C VAL A 57 8.34 24.85 17.16
N GLY A 58 8.45 25.27 15.90
CA GLY A 58 7.35 25.17 14.95
C GLY A 58 6.79 23.74 14.92
N PRO A 59 5.65 23.50 14.26
CA PRO A 59 5.00 22.19 14.25
C PRO A 59 6.05 21.11 13.96
N ARG A 60 6.18 20.14 14.88
CA ARG A 60 7.20 19.08 14.82
C ARG A 60 7.23 18.49 13.41
N ARG A 61 8.33 18.72 12.69
CA ARG A 61 8.77 17.92 11.52
C ARG A 61 8.97 16.49 12.03
N GLY A 62 7.93 15.67 11.98
CA GLY A 62 7.97 14.32 12.55
C GLY A 62 7.21 13.27 11.75
N TYR A 63 6.70 13.59 10.56
CA TYR A 63 5.78 12.70 9.84
C TYR A 63 6.17 12.40 8.39
N PHE A 64 7.30 12.91 7.90
CA PHE A 64 7.75 12.73 6.51
C PHE A 64 9.23 12.33 6.38
N SER A 65 9.92 12.07 7.49
CA SER A 65 11.30 11.56 7.45
C SER A 65 11.27 10.05 7.44
N THR A 66 11.96 9.45 6.48
CA THR A 66 12.23 8.01 6.51
C THR A 66 13.25 7.66 7.59
N ASN A 67 13.52 6.37 7.78
CA ASN A 67 14.57 5.91 8.69
C ASN A 67 15.92 6.57 8.40
N SER A 68 16.19 6.96 7.14
CA SER A 68 17.42 7.62 6.71
C SER A 68 17.46 9.11 7.04
N ALA A 69 16.46 9.62 7.78
CA ALA A 69 16.22 11.04 8.05
C ALA A 69 16.03 11.91 6.79
N GLN A 70 15.95 11.29 5.60
CA GLN A 70 15.64 11.97 4.35
C GLN A 70 14.14 12.20 4.26
N CYS A 71 13.76 13.33 3.66
CA CYS A 71 12.36 13.59 3.37
C CYS A 71 11.88 12.72 2.21
N ASP A 72 10.69 12.13 2.34
CA ASP A 72 9.99 11.45 1.25
C ASP A 72 9.20 12.46 0.39
N PRO A 73 9.68 12.82 -0.82
CA PRO A 73 9.00 13.80 -1.65
C PRO A 73 7.68 13.29 -2.24
N PHE A 74 7.48 11.97 -2.33
CA PHE A 74 6.25 11.36 -2.84
C PHE A 74 5.17 11.24 -1.76
N SER A 75 5.54 11.38 -0.50
CA SER A 75 4.60 11.53 0.62
C SER A 75 4.02 12.95 0.73
N LEU A 76 4.65 13.94 0.09
CA LEU A 76 4.26 15.35 0.17
C LEU A 76 3.36 15.78 -1.00
N PRO A 77 2.47 16.77 -0.77
CA PRO A 77 1.73 17.42 -1.84
C PRO A 77 2.64 18.05 -2.89
N GLY A 78 2.23 17.94 -4.15
CA GLY A 78 3.01 18.39 -5.30
C GLY A 78 2.22 18.37 -6.60
N TRP A 79 2.93 18.48 -7.72
CA TRP A 79 2.38 18.42 -9.08
C TRP A 79 3.32 17.65 -10.02
N VAL A 80 2.76 17.13 -11.10
CA VAL A 80 3.54 16.56 -12.21
C VAL A 80 4.01 17.70 -13.11
N ASP A 81 5.33 17.85 -13.23
CA ASP A 81 5.98 18.71 -14.22
C ASP A 81 6.33 17.86 -15.44
N TRP A 82 5.52 17.99 -16.49
CA TRP A 82 5.71 17.28 -17.75
C TRP A 82 5.03 18.02 -18.90
N SER A 83 5.69 18.03 -20.07
CA SER A 83 5.16 18.56 -21.30
C SER A 83 5.44 17.57 -22.43
N ILE A 84 4.42 17.30 -23.26
CA ILE A 84 4.50 16.38 -24.40
C ILE A 84 5.54 16.83 -25.45
N GLY A 85 5.98 18.09 -25.40
CA GLY A 85 6.98 18.66 -26.30
C GLY A 85 8.41 18.75 -25.75
N THR A 86 8.65 18.43 -24.48
CA THR A 86 10.01 18.40 -23.91
C THR A 86 10.58 16.98 -24.00
N ASN A 87 11.88 16.87 -24.30
CA ASN A 87 12.59 15.58 -24.28
C ASN A 87 12.94 15.12 -22.84
N ASP A 88 12.30 15.72 -21.84
CA ASP A 88 12.59 15.48 -20.43
C ASP A 88 11.68 14.39 -19.86
N LEU A 89 12.21 13.64 -18.90
CA LEU A 89 11.37 12.72 -18.11
C LEU A 89 10.35 13.53 -17.29
N PRO A 90 9.10 13.05 -17.17
CA PRO A 90 8.15 13.58 -16.21
C PRO A 90 8.74 13.58 -14.80
N ALA A 91 8.56 14.67 -14.06
CA ALA A 91 9.04 14.79 -12.69
C ALA A 91 7.89 15.17 -11.75
N TRP A 92 7.83 14.54 -10.57
CA TRP A 92 7.00 15.05 -9.48
C TRP A 92 7.72 16.23 -8.83
N ARG A 93 7.02 17.32 -8.52
CA ARG A 93 7.59 18.47 -7.79
C ARG A 93 6.75 18.76 -6.56
N THR A 94 7.41 18.87 -5.42
CA THR A 94 6.75 19.19 -4.14
C THR A 94 6.58 20.70 -4.00
N PHE A 95 5.58 21.11 -3.21
CA PHE A 95 5.46 22.52 -2.79
C PHE A 95 6.50 22.92 -1.72
N ASP A 96 7.14 21.95 -1.06
CA ASP A 96 8.20 22.20 -0.08
C ASP A 96 9.58 22.14 -0.75
N PRO A 97 10.27 23.27 -0.96
CA PRO A 97 11.56 23.30 -1.63
C PRO A 97 12.66 22.59 -0.83
N SER A 98 12.45 22.31 0.46
CA SER A 98 13.40 21.54 1.27
C SER A 98 13.33 20.03 1.04
N CYS A 99 12.33 19.57 0.28
CA CYS A 99 12.09 18.17 -0.05
C CYS A 99 11.87 17.99 -1.55
N SER A 100 12.90 18.23 -2.34
CA SER A 100 12.86 18.03 -3.79
C SER A 100 12.93 16.56 -4.16
N THR A 101 12.24 16.19 -5.24
CA THR A 101 12.40 14.88 -5.89
C THR A 101 13.80 14.71 -6.47
N THR A 102 14.20 13.45 -6.58
CA THR A 102 15.45 13.05 -7.23
C THR A 102 15.26 12.86 -8.74
N ASN A 103 16.36 12.59 -9.43
CA ASN A 103 16.37 12.18 -10.83
C ASN A 103 17.13 10.83 -10.97
N LEU A 104 16.71 9.84 -10.18
CA LEU A 104 17.33 8.51 -10.17
C LEU A 104 17.06 7.76 -11.46
N LEU A 105 15.86 7.86 -12.02
CA LEU A 105 15.49 7.22 -13.28
C LEU A 105 16.26 7.83 -14.45
N GLY A 106 16.35 9.16 -14.53
CA GLY A 106 17.13 9.83 -15.57
C GLY A 106 18.61 9.50 -15.47
N SER A 107 19.16 9.47 -14.25
CA SER A 107 20.53 9.01 -14.00
C SER A 107 20.72 7.57 -14.46
N LEU A 108 19.82 6.65 -14.09
CA LEU A 108 19.88 5.25 -14.50
C LEU A 108 19.89 5.13 -16.03
N ILE A 109 18.92 5.72 -16.71
CA ILE A 109 18.81 5.68 -18.18
C ILE A 109 20.09 6.22 -18.84
N SER A 110 20.70 7.29 -18.28
CA SER A 110 21.92 7.87 -18.83
C SER A 110 23.14 6.94 -18.75
N THR A 111 23.18 6.06 -17.75
CA THR A 111 24.27 5.07 -17.55
C THR A 111 24.09 3.81 -18.37
N LEU A 112 22.85 3.52 -18.79
CA LEU A 112 22.55 2.42 -19.68
C LEU A 112 22.91 2.89 -21.09
N ASN A 113 23.89 2.25 -21.74
CA ASN A 113 24.28 2.54 -23.12
C ASN A 113 23.20 2.02 -24.08
N ILE A 114 22.01 2.63 -24.05
CA ILE A 114 20.83 2.20 -24.80
C ILE A 114 21.04 2.53 -26.29
N GLU A 115 21.64 1.60 -27.02
CA GLU A 115 21.72 1.66 -28.48
C GLU A 115 20.42 1.08 -29.09
N SER A 116 19.48 1.93 -29.49
CA SER A 116 18.31 1.50 -30.29
C SER A 116 18.57 1.70 -31.77
N ASN A 117 18.25 0.66 -32.56
CA ASN A 117 18.20 0.71 -34.03
C ASN A 117 17.17 1.75 -34.55
N ASP A 118 16.23 2.15 -33.71
CA ASP A 118 15.24 3.20 -33.98
C ASP A 118 15.17 4.14 -32.76
N PRO A 119 15.94 5.24 -32.76
CA PRO A 119 16.00 6.17 -31.63
C PRO A 119 14.64 6.78 -31.29
N SER A 120 13.70 6.86 -32.26
CA SER A 120 12.34 7.39 -32.06
C SER A 120 11.47 6.55 -31.13
N LYS A 121 11.89 5.32 -30.82
CA LYS A 121 11.22 4.42 -29.88
C LYS A 121 11.82 4.44 -28.47
N ILE A 122 12.97 5.10 -28.28
CA ILE A 122 13.52 5.37 -26.94
C ILE A 122 12.84 6.65 -26.45
N VAL A 123 11.80 6.51 -25.63
CA VAL A 123 11.21 7.66 -24.96
C VAL A 123 11.64 7.64 -23.50
N PRO A 124 12.21 8.74 -22.96
CA PRO A 124 12.53 9.99 -23.64
C PRO A 124 13.94 9.99 -24.26
N HIS A 125 14.11 10.82 -25.29
CA HIS A 125 15.38 11.20 -25.91
C HIS A 125 16.29 12.02 -24.96
N ALA A 126 16.36 11.66 -23.69
CA ALA A 126 17.24 12.29 -22.74
C ALA A 126 18.67 12.14 -23.27
N VAL A 127 19.19 13.25 -23.79
CA VAL A 127 20.57 13.38 -24.23
C VAL A 127 21.43 12.82 -23.10
N HIS A 128 22.28 11.84 -23.42
CA HIS A 128 23.26 11.19 -22.53
C HIS A 128 24.30 12.15 -21.90
N ALA A 129 23.99 13.44 -21.78
CA ALA A 129 24.88 14.49 -21.33
C ALA A 129 24.77 14.68 -19.81
N LEU A 130 25.26 13.70 -19.04
CA LEU A 130 25.77 13.97 -17.70
C LEU A 130 27.29 14.11 -17.76
N SER A 131 27.80 15.20 -17.19
CA SER A 131 29.20 15.65 -17.31
C SER A 131 30.20 14.78 -16.52
N SER A 132 29.73 13.79 -15.76
CA SER A 132 30.56 12.90 -14.92
C SER A 132 29.94 11.50 -14.75
N VAL A 133 29.91 10.73 -15.83
CA VAL A 133 29.32 9.36 -15.90
C VAL A 133 29.83 8.42 -14.80
N SER A 134 31.08 8.55 -14.34
CA SER A 134 31.62 7.67 -13.28
C SER A 134 30.85 7.85 -11.97
N SER A 135 30.77 9.07 -11.44
CA SER A 135 30.13 9.36 -10.14
C SER A 135 28.68 8.86 -10.05
N SER A 136 27.92 8.99 -11.14
CA SER A 136 26.54 8.47 -11.21
C SER A 136 26.48 6.94 -11.21
N VAL A 137 27.43 6.26 -11.86
CA VAL A 137 27.49 4.79 -11.87
C VAL A 137 27.83 4.26 -10.48
N GLU A 138 28.79 4.86 -9.79
CA GLU A 138 29.14 4.46 -8.42
C GLU A 138 27.97 4.66 -7.45
N ASP A 139 27.30 5.82 -7.52
CA ASP A 139 26.14 6.15 -6.68
C ASP A 139 24.97 5.19 -6.92
N LEU A 140 24.64 4.92 -8.19
CA LEU A 140 23.60 3.95 -8.57
C LEU A 140 23.98 2.53 -8.13
N SER A 141 25.23 2.13 -8.34
CA SER A 141 25.72 0.79 -7.97
C SER A 141 25.62 0.55 -6.46
N ALA A 142 25.80 1.58 -5.64
CA ALA A 142 25.71 1.46 -4.19
C ALA A 142 24.35 0.92 -3.71
N PHE A 143 23.26 1.22 -4.44
CA PHE A 143 21.92 0.81 -4.04
C PHE A 143 21.18 -0.08 -5.05
N LEU A 144 21.63 -0.25 -6.30
CA LEU A 144 21.01 -1.12 -7.31
C LEU A 144 21.68 -2.49 -7.44
N ASN A 145 22.97 -2.59 -7.13
CA ASN A 145 23.74 -3.80 -7.46
C ASN A 145 23.21 -5.05 -6.74
N ASN A 146 22.88 -6.10 -7.50
CA ASN A 146 22.35 -7.38 -6.99
C ASN A 146 21.12 -7.18 -6.08
N ARG A 147 20.21 -6.28 -6.47
CA ARG A 147 18.97 -5.99 -5.73
C ARG A 147 17.74 -6.57 -6.39
N THR A 148 16.82 -7.06 -5.57
CA THR A 148 15.55 -7.61 -6.01
C THR A 148 14.39 -6.80 -5.44
N VAL A 149 13.53 -6.27 -6.28
CA VAL A 149 12.27 -5.65 -5.87
C VAL A 149 11.10 -6.56 -6.23
N LEU A 150 10.23 -6.81 -5.26
CA LEU A 150 9.02 -7.61 -5.42
C LEU A 150 7.78 -6.72 -5.37
N MET A 151 7.00 -6.71 -6.45
CA MET A 151 5.66 -6.13 -6.49
C MET A 151 4.63 -7.24 -6.23
N ILE A 152 3.67 -6.98 -5.34
CA ILE A 152 2.56 -7.88 -5.04
C ILE A 152 1.26 -7.10 -5.19
N GLY A 153 0.42 -7.48 -6.15
CA GLY A 153 -0.84 -6.79 -6.36
C GLY A 153 -1.64 -7.27 -7.57
N ASP A 154 -2.16 -6.32 -8.34
CA ASP A 154 -3.11 -6.52 -9.43
C ASP A 154 -2.39 -6.84 -10.74
N HIS A 155 -2.85 -7.89 -11.43
CA HIS A 155 -2.17 -8.40 -12.62
C HIS A 155 -2.06 -7.38 -13.76
N GLN A 156 -3.08 -6.55 -14.00
CA GLN A 156 -3.02 -5.58 -15.10
C GLN A 156 -2.13 -4.38 -14.78
N VAL A 157 -2.20 -3.86 -13.56
CA VAL A 157 -1.47 -2.65 -13.16
C VAL A 157 0.01 -2.97 -12.98
N ASP A 158 0.31 -4.02 -12.21
CA ASP A 158 1.69 -4.32 -11.85
C ASP A 158 2.49 -4.85 -13.04
N GLN A 159 1.88 -5.68 -13.90
CA GLN A 159 2.48 -6.07 -15.17
C GLN A 159 2.85 -4.85 -16.01
N SER A 160 1.93 -3.88 -16.13
CA SER A 160 2.14 -2.67 -16.93
C SER A 160 3.27 -1.82 -16.36
N LEU A 161 3.30 -1.64 -15.04
CA LEU A 161 4.36 -0.87 -14.38
C LEU A 161 5.75 -1.51 -14.55
N VAL A 162 5.84 -2.84 -14.45
CA VAL A 162 7.09 -3.58 -14.75
C VAL A 162 7.46 -3.42 -16.23
N SER A 163 6.47 -3.52 -17.13
CA SER A 163 6.68 -3.35 -18.58
C SER A 163 7.22 -1.96 -18.91
N HIS A 164 6.67 -0.93 -18.28
CA HIS A 164 7.10 0.45 -18.49
C HIS A 164 8.52 0.67 -17.99
N PHE A 165 8.85 0.15 -16.81
CA PHE A 165 10.20 0.23 -16.28
C PHE A 165 11.22 -0.43 -17.22
N CYS A 166 10.91 -1.63 -17.75
CA CYS A 166 11.73 -2.27 -18.77
C CYS A 166 11.88 -1.41 -20.03
N ALA A 167 10.77 -0.95 -20.61
CA ALA A 167 10.81 -0.16 -21.83
C ALA A 167 11.63 1.13 -21.67
N LEU A 168 11.47 1.84 -20.55
CA LEU A 168 12.21 3.05 -20.22
C LEU A 168 13.71 2.82 -20.06
N THR A 169 14.09 1.62 -19.62
CA THR A 169 15.50 1.22 -19.42
C THR A 169 16.09 0.48 -20.62
N GLY A 170 15.40 0.43 -21.77
CA GLY A 170 15.87 -0.25 -22.98
C GLY A 170 15.77 -1.79 -22.93
N HIS A 171 15.07 -2.33 -21.94
CA HIS A 171 14.94 -3.77 -21.67
C HIS A 171 13.55 -4.29 -22.04
N THR A 172 13.38 -5.61 -22.01
CA THR A 172 12.11 -6.28 -22.33
C THR A 172 11.57 -7.01 -21.11
N ILE A 173 10.27 -6.87 -20.88
CA ILE A 173 9.57 -7.63 -19.84
C ILE A 173 9.55 -9.12 -20.20
N GLN A 174 9.77 -9.96 -19.20
CA GLN A 174 9.75 -11.41 -19.33
C GLN A 174 8.59 -11.99 -18.54
N ALA A 175 7.88 -12.94 -19.14
CA ALA A 175 6.79 -13.66 -18.50
C ALA A 175 7.30 -14.92 -17.79
N VAL A 176 6.78 -15.18 -16.59
CA VAL A 176 7.00 -16.41 -15.84
C VAL A 176 5.71 -17.23 -15.91
N ASP A 177 5.60 -18.09 -16.91
CA ASP A 177 4.52 -19.07 -17.01
C ASP A 177 4.90 -20.36 -16.26
N LYS A 178 4.03 -21.38 -16.30
CA LYS A 178 4.28 -22.68 -15.65
C LYS A 178 5.51 -23.43 -16.19
N ASN A 179 5.97 -23.10 -17.39
CA ASN A 179 7.10 -23.77 -18.07
C ASN A 179 8.42 -23.02 -17.82
N HIS A 180 8.35 -21.77 -17.40
CA HIS A 180 9.50 -20.99 -16.97
C HIS A 180 10.20 -21.71 -15.79
N PRO A 181 11.55 -21.73 -15.72
CA PRO A 181 12.29 -22.39 -14.63
C PRO A 181 11.85 -21.97 -13.22
N TRP A 182 11.53 -20.69 -13.03
CA TRP A 182 11.00 -20.15 -11.78
C TRP A 182 9.46 -20.25 -11.64
N GLY A 183 8.75 -20.64 -12.69
CA GLY A 183 7.29 -20.75 -12.65
C GLY A 183 6.79 -21.99 -11.93
N SER A 184 7.65 -23.00 -11.75
CA SER A 184 7.31 -24.23 -11.05
C SER A 184 6.84 -23.97 -9.62
N SER A 185 7.48 -23.07 -8.86
CA SER A 185 7.07 -22.67 -7.51
C SER A 185 5.73 -21.95 -7.49
N LEU A 186 5.47 -21.07 -8.45
CA LEU A 186 4.19 -20.35 -8.56
C LEU A 186 3.03 -21.26 -9.00
N ASN A 187 3.33 -22.42 -9.57
CA ASN A 187 2.34 -23.42 -10.00
C ASN A 187 2.24 -24.62 -9.04
N SER A 188 3.20 -24.82 -8.13
CA SER A 188 3.26 -25.97 -7.21
C SER A 188 2.40 -25.75 -5.97
N VAL A 189 1.09 -25.72 -6.16
CA VAL A 189 0.12 -25.52 -5.08
C VAL A 189 0.08 -26.74 -4.15
N PRO A 190 0.28 -26.57 -2.83
CA PRO A 190 0.13 -27.67 -1.88
C PRO A 190 -1.26 -28.33 -1.95
N PRO A 191 -1.36 -29.68 -1.85
CA PRO A 191 -2.63 -30.40 -2.00
C PRO A 191 -3.77 -29.93 -1.09
N LYS A 192 -3.45 -29.35 0.08
CA LYS A 192 -4.40 -28.81 1.06
C LYS A 192 -5.34 -27.73 0.48
N HIS A 193 -4.94 -27.04 -0.59
CA HIS A 193 -5.73 -25.96 -1.21
C HIS A 193 -6.65 -26.46 -2.34
N GLY A 194 -6.51 -27.73 -2.72
CA GLY A 194 -7.03 -28.28 -3.96
C GLY A 194 -6.16 -27.90 -5.16
N PHE A 195 -6.08 -28.77 -6.17
CA PHE A 195 -5.35 -28.49 -7.39
C PHE A 195 -6.27 -27.81 -8.40
N THR A 196 -6.03 -26.52 -8.67
CA THR A 196 -6.67 -25.81 -9.79
C THR A 196 -5.56 -25.28 -10.69
N PRO A 197 -5.26 -25.95 -11.81
CA PRO A 197 -4.24 -25.49 -12.72
C PRO A 197 -4.68 -24.17 -13.36
N ILE A 198 -3.73 -23.26 -13.62
CA ILE A 198 -3.98 -22.12 -14.48
C ILE A 198 -4.48 -22.60 -15.83
N LYS A 199 -5.56 -21.98 -16.32
CA LYS A 199 -6.02 -22.20 -17.69
C LYS A 199 -5.05 -21.52 -18.67
N ASN A 200 -4.83 -22.14 -19.82
CA ASN A 200 -4.13 -21.55 -20.98
C ASN A 200 -2.67 -21.11 -20.78
N ASN A 201 -1.93 -21.68 -19.81
CA ASN A 201 -0.54 -21.26 -19.51
C ASN A 201 -0.40 -19.74 -19.29
N ALA A 202 -1.40 -19.10 -18.68
CA ALA A 202 -1.32 -17.68 -18.36
C ALA A 202 -0.06 -17.39 -17.52
N PRO A 203 0.62 -16.24 -17.74
CA PRO A 203 1.74 -15.82 -16.91
C PRO A 203 1.35 -15.71 -15.43
N LEU A 204 2.17 -16.29 -14.56
CA LEU A 204 2.02 -16.28 -13.11
C LEU A 204 2.73 -15.08 -12.44
N ALA A 205 3.76 -14.57 -13.12
CA ALA A 205 4.52 -13.40 -12.74
C ALA A 205 5.16 -12.77 -13.98
N HIS A 206 5.69 -11.57 -13.83
CA HIS A 206 6.55 -10.94 -14.82
C HIS A 206 7.76 -10.31 -14.16
N TYR A 207 8.86 -10.18 -14.89
CA TYR A 207 10.03 -9.49 -14.40
C TYR A 207 10.72 -8.63 -15.45
N CYS A 208 11.46 -7.66 -14.93
CA CYS A 208 12.44 -6.85 -15.63
C CYS A 208 13.82 -7.12 -15.03
N TYR A 209 14.81 -7.42 -15.87
CA TYR A 209 16.18 -7.63 -15.45
C TYR A 209 17.11 -6.66 -16.16
N LEU A 210 17.91 -5.92 -15.37
CA LEU A 210 18.94 -5.00 -15.84
C LEU A 210 20.30 -5.62 -15.51
N PRO A 211 20.99 -6.26 -16.48
CA PRO A 211 22.25 -6.95 -16.27
C PRO A 211 23.38 -6.02 -15.82
N GLU A 212 23.36 -4.74 -16.21
CA GLU A 212 24.40 -3.75 -15.86
C GLU A 212 24.54 -3.54 -14.36
N TYR A 213 23.43 -3.70 -13.63
CA TYR A 213 23.36 -3.57 -12.17
C TYR A 213 23.01 -4.88 -11.49
N ASP A 214 22.90 -5.99 -12.23
CA ASP A 214 22.30 -7.22 -11.73
C ASP A 214 20.98 -6.94 -10.95
N PHE A 215 20.16 -6.03 -11.46
CA PHE A 215 18.95 -5.54 -10.79
C PHE A 215 17.71 -6.28 -11.33
N LEU A 216 16.84 -6.74 -10.43
CA LEU A 216 15.62 -7.48 -10.80
C LEU A 216 14.37 -6.85 -10.17
N LEU A 217 13.44 -6.42 -11.01
CA LEU A 217 12.10 -6.00 -10.62
C LEU A 217 11.12 -7.09 -11.04
N THR A 218 10.38 -7.69 -10.12
CA THR A 218 9.41 -8.75 -10.42
C THR A 218 8.05 -8.47 -9.81
N SER A 219 6.98 -8.84 -10.51
CA SER A 219 5.60 -8.74 -10.03
C SER A 219 4.94 -10.11 -9.93
N VAL A 220 4.36 -10.41 -8.77
CA VAL A 220 3.51 -11.57 -8.51
C VAL A 220 2.09 -11.11 -8.17
N TYR A 221 1.10 -11.95 -8.45
CA TYR A 221 -0.31 -11.53 -8.38
C TYR A 221 -1.06 -12.15 -7.22
N SER A 222 -1.98 -11.36 -6.66
CA SER A 222 -2.91 -11.78 -5.60
C SER A 222 -4.36 -11.51 -6.01
N TYR A 223 -5.31 -12.00 -5.22
CA TYR A 223 -6.76 -11.82 -5.45
C TYR A 223 -7.41 -10.89 -4.44
N GLY A 224 -6.65 -9.86 -4.03
CA GLY A 224 -7.07 -8.88 -3.04
C GLY A 224 -7.14 -9.43 -1.61
N ALA A 225 -7.99 -8.81 -0.80
CA ALA A 225 -8.23 -9.13 0.60
C ALA A 225 -9.12 -10.37 0.82
N ASP A 226 -9.51 -11.06 -0.24
CA ASP A 226 -10.44 -12.18 -0.22
C ASP A 226 -9.98 -13.31 0.72
N THR A 227 -10.92 -13.81 1.52
CA THR A 227 -10.72 -14.92 2.46
C THR A 227 -11.60 -16.13 2.13
N PHE A 228 -12.47 -16.01 1.13
CA PHE A 228 -13.49 -17.00 0.80
C PHE A 228 -13.20 -17.74 -0.50
N ASP A 229 -12.07 -17.45 -1.13
CA ASP A 229 -11.70 -18.04 -2.40
C ASP A 229 -12.76 -17.77 -3.50
N SER A 230 -13.30 -16.55 -3.47
CA SER A 230 -14.41 -16.04 -4.27
C SER A 230 -14.13 -16.11 -5.78
N TRP A 231 -12.85 -16.19 -6.14
CA TRP A 231 -12.35 -16.18 -7.51
C TRP A 231 -12.08 -17.57 -8.08
N ARG A 232 -12.31 -18.63 -7.28
CA ARG A 232 -12.14 -20.01 -7.73
C ARG A 232 -12.97 -20.27 -9.00
N GLY A 233 -12.30 -20.75 -10.04
CA GLY A 233 -12.91 -21.13 -11.32
C GLY A 233 -12.80 -20.09 -12.43
N GLU A 234 -12.46 -18.84 -12.09
CA GLU A 234 -12.16 -17.79 -13.08
C GLU A 234 -10.89 -18.14 -13.89
N ASN A 235 -10.77 -17.62 -15.11
CA ASN A 235 -9.68 -18.01 -16.02
C ASN A 235 -8.29 -17.62 -15.52
N LEU A 236 -8.20 -16.47 -14.86
CA LEU A 236 -6.98 -15.93 -14.27
C LEU A 236 -6.69 -16.47 -12.86
N TYR A 237 -7.54 -17.37 -12.35
CA TYR A 237 -7.39 -17.92 -11.01
C TYR A 237 -6.37 -19.06 -10.95
N ASN A 238 -5.50 -19.02 -9.95
CA ASN A 238 -4.61 -20.10 -9.54
C ASN A 238 -4.60 -20.19 -8.02
N ALA A 239 -4.77 -21.38 -7.47
CA ALA A 239 -4.75 -21.57 -6.03
C ALA A 239 -3.36 -21.23 -5.43
N PRO A 240 -3.27 -20.87 -4.14
CA PRO A 240 -4.38 -20.58 -3.23
C PRO A 240 -4.98 -19.18 -3.46
N GLY A 241 -6.26 -19.01 -3.12
CA GLY A 241 -6.91 -17.70 -3.12
C GLY A 241 -6.51 -16.82 -1.94
N LEU A 242 -6.30 -17.41 -0.76
CA LEU A 242 -5.92 -16.67 0.45
C LEU A 242 -4.52 -16.06 0.29
N PHE A 243 -4.44 -14.75 0.48
CA PHE A 243 -3.18 -14.00 0.33
C PHE A 243 -2.04 -14.56 1.17
N GLU A 244 -2.30 -14.84 2.46
CA GLU A 244 -1.27 -15.31 3.39
C GLU A 244 -0.65 -16.64 2.95
N ASP A 245 -1.46 -17.54 2.38
CA ASP A 245 -0.98 -18.81 1.82
C ASP A 245 -0.20 -18.57 0.52
N ARG A 246 -0.56 -17.59 -0.32
CA ARG A 246 0.23 -17.25 -1.52
C ARG A 246 1.63 -16.78 -1.14
N VAL A 247 1.75 -15.97 -0.08
CA VAL A 247 3.05 -15.52 0.41
C VAL A 247 3.93 -16.71 0.80
N THR A 248 3.41 -17.65 1.59
CA THR A 248 4.21 -18.77 2.11
C THR A 248 4.44 -19.88 1.09
N ASP A 249 3.41 -20.19 0.30
CA ASP A 249 3.39 -21.39 -0.52
C ASP A 249 3.81 -21.10 -1.97
N LEU A 250 3.71 -19.85 -2.46
CA LEU A 250 4.09 -19.47 -3.83
C LEU A 250 5.24 -18.46 -3.87
N PHE A 251 5.09 -17.31 -3.21
CA PHE A 251 6.03 -16.18 -3.40
C PHE A 251 7.38 -16.42 -2.74
N GLN A 252 7.41 -16.95 -1.52
CA GLN A 252 8.67 -17.32 -0.88
C GLN A 252 9.44 -18.39 -1.68
N PRO A 253 8.83 -19.51 -2.13
CA PRO A 253 9.47 -20.45 -3.04
C PRO A 253 9.94 -19.81 -4.36
N TYR A 254 9.15 -18.92 -4.96
CA TYR A 254 9.54 -18.20 -6.18
C TYR A 254 10.84 -17.40 -6.02
N LEU A 255 10.99 -16.67 -4.91
CA LEU A 255 12.26 -15.98 -4.62
C LEU A 255 13.43 -16.94 -4.34
N ARG A 256 13.16 -18.13 -3.78
CA ARG A 256 14.20 -19.16 -3.60
C ARG A 256 14.67 -19.73 -4.94
N ASP A 257 13.75 -19.94 -5.88
CA ASP A 257 14.08 -20.42 -7.23
C ASP A 257 14.95 -19.39 -7.98
N MET A 258 14.65 -18.09 -7.84
CA MET A 258 15.49 -17.02 -8.41
C MET A 258 16.89 -16.95 -7.79
N ALA A 259 17.04 -17.31 -6.51
CA ALA A 259 18.34 -17.40 -5.85
C ALA A 259 19.06 -18.75 -6.08
N SER A 260 18.41 -19.71 -6.76
CA SER A 260 18.93 -21.07 -6.90
C SER A 260 20.07 -21.14 -7.91
N LYS A 261 21.18 -21.74 -7.49
CA LYS A 261 22.31 -22.05 -8.38
C LYS A 261 22.05 -23.24 -9.29
N SER A 262 21.04 -24.06 -8.99
CA SER A 262 20.67 -25.21 -9.81
C SER A 262 19.69 -24.87 -10.94
N LEU A 263 18.97 -23.74 -10.82
CA LEU A 263 18.03 -23.26 -11.84
C LEU A 263 18.66 -22.12 -12.65
N THR A 264 19.67 -22.47 -13.45
CA THR A 264 20.40 -21.52 -14.29
C THR A 264 20.27 -21.87 -15.76
N ALA A 265 20.22 -20.85 -16.60
CA ALA A 265 20.27 -20.96 -18.06
C ALA A 265 20.84 -19.66 -18.64
N PRO A 266 21.42 -19.65 -19.85
CA PRO A 266 21.93 -18.42 -20.48
C PRO A 266 20.86 -17.33 -20.68
N SER A 267 19.59 -17.73 -20.76
CA SER A 267 18.44 -16.83 -20.90
C SER A 267 17.85 -16.36 -19.57
N LEU A 268 18.38 -16.83 -18.44
CA LEU A 268 17.92 -16.41 -17.11
C LEU A 268 18.87 -15.39 -16.51
N PRO A 269 18.34 -14.46 -15.69
CA PRO A 269 19.15 -13.64 -14.79
C PRO A 269 20.10 -14.47 -13.91
N LEU A 270 21.18 -13.83 -13.48
CA LEU A 270 22.12 -14.44 -12.54
C LEU A 270 21.40 -14.84 -11.23
N PRO A 271 21.78 -15.96 -10.59
CA PRO A 271 21.23 -16.33 -9.30
C PRO A 271 21.36 -15.20 -8.28
N ARG A 272 20.24 -14.79 -7.68
CA ARG A 272 20.21 -13.69 -6.71
C ARG A 272 21.11 -14.00 -5.51
N GLY A 273 21.78 -12.98 -4.97
CA GLY A 273 22.65 -13.14 -3.80
C GLY A 273 21.92 -13.58 -2.51
N LYS A 274 20.61 -13.37 -2.45
CA LYS A 274 19.74 -13.73 -1.32
C LYS A 274 18.33 -14.10 -1.78
N THR A 275 17.61 -14.82 -0.93
CA THR A 275 16.22 -15.25 -1.16
C THR A 275 15.18 -14.22 -0.71
N GLU A 276 15.59 -13.17 0.00
CA GLU A 276 14.72 -12.10 0.46
C GLU A 276 14.80 -10.91 -0.51
N PRO A 277 13.68 -10.25 -0.85
CA PRO A 277 13.73 -9.04 -1.65
C PRO A 277 14.35 -7.89 -0.83
N ASP A 278 14.87 -6.88 -1.51
CA ASP A 278 15.37 -5.65 -0.92
C ASP A 278 14.24 -4.66 -0.65
N LEU A 279 13.18 -4.72 -1.45
CA LEU A 279 11.98 -3.90 -1.32
C LEU A 279 10.75 -4.71 -1.73
N VAL A 280 9.65 -4.57 -0.99
CA VAL A 280 8.33 -5.07 -1.38
C VAL A 280 7.40 -3.89 -1.61
N LEU A 281 6.81 -3.80 -2.80
CA LEU A 281 5.68 -2.90 -3.10
C LEU A 281 4.40 -3.73 -3.06
N PHE A 282 3.53 -3.44 -2.12
CA PHE A 282 2.28 -4.16 -1.91
C PHE A 282 1.08 -3.27 -2.29
N ASN A 283 0.12 -3.84 -3.00
CA ASN A 283 -1.17 -3.21 -3.29
C ASN A 283 -2.31 -4.24 -3.26
N SER A 284 -3.49 -3.78 -2.86
CA SER A 284 -4.74 -4.55 -2.90
C SER A 284 -5.88 -3.57 -3.11
N GLY A 285 -6.46 -3.57 -4.31
CA GLY A 285 -7.57 -2.64 -4.61
C GLY A 285 -8.49 -3.13 -5.71
N LEU A 286 -7.99 -3.37 -6.92
CA LEU A 286 -8.88 -3.66 -8.06
C LEU A 286 -9.60 -5.00 -7.90
N TRP A 287 -8.93 -6.04 -7.40
CA TRP A 287 -9.60 -7.29 -7.04
C TRP A 287 -10.66 -7.11 -5.93
N ASP A 288 -10.42 -6.25 -4.93
CA ASP A 288 -11.41 -5.99 -3.87
C ASP A 288 -12.65 -5.26 -4.43
N LEU A 289 -12.41 -4.27 -5.29
CA LEU A 289 -13.47 -3.54 -6.00
C LEU A 289 -14.27 -4.46 -6.93
N ALA A 290 -13.60 -5.33 -7.68
CA ALA A 290 -14.24 -6.34 -8.52
C ALA A 290 -15.15 -7.27 -7.70
N ARG A 291 -14.69 -7.69 -6.51
CA ARG A 291 -15.46 -8.56 -5.61
C ARG A 291 -16.73 -7.86 -5.16
N TRP A 292 -16.61 -6.61 -4.70
CA TRP A 292 -17.76 -5.83 -4.25
C TRP A 292 -18.72 -5.51 -5.39
N ALA A 293 -18.22 -5.19 -6.58
CA ALA A 293 -19.04 -5.00 -7.76
C ALA A 293 -19.86 -6.26 -8.07
N ARG A 294 -19.25 -7.45 -8.04
CA ARG A 294 -19.96 -8.73 -8.21
C ARG A 294 -21.07 -8.94 -7.18
N ILE A 295 -20.77 -8.71 -5.90
CA ILE A 295 -21.75 -8.84 -4.83
C ILE A 295 -22.90 -7.83 -5.02
N ASP A 296 -22.60 -6.60 -5.39
CA ASP A 296 -23.60 -5.55 -5.62
C ASP A 296 -24.52 -5.90 -6.80
N ILE A 297 -23.96 -6.43 -7.90
CA ILE A 297 -24.73 -6.92 -9.05
C ILE A 297 -25.67 -8.05 -8.63
N ASP A 298 -25.15 -9.04 -7.91
CA ASP A 298 -25.91 -10.22 -7.49
C ASP A 298 -27.03 -9.86 -6.50
N THR A 299 -26.87 -8.77 -5.74
CA THR A 299 -27.84 -8.29 -4.74
C THR A 299 -28.70 -7.12 -5.21
N GLY A 300 -28.50 -6.62 -6.44
CA GLY A 300 -29.25 -5.50 -7.01
C GLY A 300 -28.92 -4.13 -6.40
N VAL A 301 -27.76 -3.98 -5.78
CA VAL A 301 -27.27 -2.71 -5.20
C VAL A 301 -26.59 -1.85 -6.27
N GLY A 302 -26.68 -0.53 -6.14
CA GLY A 302 -26.07 0.42 -7.09
C GLY A 302 -24.54 0.35 -7.09
N LEU A 303 -23.93 0.22 -8.29
CA LEU A 303 -22.47 0.18 -8.47
C LEU A 303 -21.77 1.54 -8.32
N LEU A 304 -22.54 2.62 -8.34
CA LEU A 304 -22.06 4.00 -8.16
C LEU A 304 -22.08 4.45 -6.70
N GLU A 305 -22.72 3.67 -5.83
CA GLU A 305 -22.82 3.98 -4.41
C GLU A 305 -21.46 3.79 -3.72
N ASN A 306 -21.28 4.52 -2.63
CA ASN A 306 -20.10 4.41 -1.79
C ASN A 306 -20.02 3.02 -1.13
N LEU A 307 -18.81 2.60 -0.77
CA LEU A 307 -18.62 1.42 0.08
C LEU A 307 -19.25 1.65 1.45
N SER A 308 -19.88 0.61 1.99
CA SER A 308 -20.39 0.61 3.36
C SER A 308 -19.24 0.67 4.37
N GLU A 309 -19.54 1.17 5.56
CA GLU A 309 -18.59 1.18 6.68
C GLU A 309 -18.04 -0.23 6.97
N GLU A 310 -18.92 -1.25 6.94
CA GLU A 310 -18.53 -2.65 7.14
C GLU A 310 -17.46 -3.10 6.13
N ARG A 311 -17.65 -2.80 4.83
CA ARG A 311 -16.69 -3.17 3.79
C ARG A 311 -15.33 -2.49 3.99
N ILE A 312 -15.34 -1.19 4.34
CA ILE A 312 -14.13 -0.42 4.57
C ILE A 312 -13.38 -0.93 5.80
N MET A 313 -14.08 -1.13 6.93
CA MET A 313 -13.47 -1.61 8.17
C MET A 313 -12.97 -3.05 8.06
N TRP A 314 -13.70 -3.90 7.35
CA TRP A 314 -13.24 -5.26 7.00
C TRP A 314 -11.96 -5.20 6.17
N TRP A 315 -11.94 -4.39 5.10
CA TRP A 315 -10.77 -4.24 4.24
C TRP A 315 -9.55 -3.72 5.01
N ARG A 316 -9.72 -2.69 5.85
CA ARG A 316 -8.66 -2.18 6.75
C ARG A 316 -8.07 -3.29 7.62
N SER A 317 -8.94 -4.09 8.23
CA SER A 317 -8.54 -5.19 9.11
C SER A 317 -7.82 -6.31 8.36
N ARG A 318 -8.21 -6.57 7.10
CA ARG A 318 -7.53 -7.53 6.23
C ARG A 318 -6.14 -7.07 5.81
N MET A 319 -5.94 -5.78 5.53
CA MET A 319 -4.63 -5.23 5.17
C MET A 319 -3.61 -5.46 6.28
N VAL A 320 -4.02 -5.36 7.56
CA VAL A 320 -3.15 -5.68 8.71
C VAL A 320 -2.65 -7.13 8.67
N ASP A 321 -3.54 -8.10 8.41
CA ASP A 321 -3.15 -9.51 8.34
C ASP A 321 -2.24 -9.79 7.13
N MET A 322 -2.57 -9.24 5.95
CA MET A 322 -1.83 -9.44 4.70
C MET A 322 -0.42 -8.88 4.78
N ILE A 323 -0.29 -7.60 5.17
CA ILE A 323 1.01 -6.95 5.37
C ILE A 323 1.77 -7.61 6.52
N GLY A 324 1.07 -8.06 7.56
CA GLY A 324 1.65 -8.89 8.63
C GLY A 324 2.26 -10.20 8.10
N SER A 325 1.63 -10.85 7.12
CA SER A 325 2.16 -12.05 6.47
C SER A 325 3.42 -11.76 5.65
N VAL A 326 3.41 -10.67 4.85
CA VAL A 326 4.61 -10.20 4.12
C VAL A 326 5.77 -9.94 5.08
N ARG A 327 5.51 -9.21 6.18
CA ARG A 327 6.51 -8.93 7.21
C ARG A 327 7.04 -10.19 7.89
N LYS A 328 6.18 -11.17 8.15
CA LYS A 328 6.57 -12.46 8.73
C LYS A 328 7.46 -13.24 7.77
N ALA A 329 7.17 -13.19 6.48
CA ALA A 329 7.93 -13.86 5.43
C ALA A 329 9.30 -13.22 5.19
N TRP A 330 9.39 -11.89 5.26
CA TRP A 330 10.61 -11.12 5.02
C TRP A 330 10.78 -10.05 6.11
N ARG A 331 11.42 -10.43 7.22
CA ARG A 331 11.46 -9.63 8.45
C ARG A 331 12.24 -8.32 8.35
N LYS A 332 13.23 -8.26 7.45
CA LYS A 332 14.13 -7.11 7.29
C LYS A 332 13.81 -6.25 6.08
N THR A 333 13.02 -6.78 5.14
CA THR A 333 12.71 -6.09 3.88
C THR A 333 11.79 -4.92 4.14
N ARG A 334 12.04 -3.75 3.52
CA ARG A 334 11.10 -2.63 3.60
C ARG A 334 9.83 -3.00 2.83
N VAL A 335 8.67 -2.79 3.46
CA VAL A 335 7.37 -2.94 2.83
C VAL A 335 6.78 -1.56 2.58
N VAL A 336 6.49 -1.28 1.32
CA VAL A 336 5.82 -0.07 0.85
C VAL A 336 4.41 -0.46 0.45
N TRP A 337 3.41 0.12 1.12
CA TRP A 337 2.02 -0.05 0.76
C TRP A 337 1.63 1.04 -0.24
N ARG A 338 1.45 0.65 -1.49
CA ARG A 338 1.00 1.51 -2.58
C ARG A 338 -0.51 1.63 -2.57
N ASP A 339 -1.01 2.86 -2.72
CA ASP A 339 -2.43 3.11 -2.94
C ASP A 339 -2.88 2.70 -4.36
N THR A 340 -4.19 2.66 -4.57
CA THR A 340 -4.75 2.26 -5.87
C THR A 340 -4.94 3.50 -6.74
N SER A 341 -4.27 3.52 -7.90
CA SER A 341 -4.41 4.62 -8.87
C SER A 341 -5.86 4.78 -9.32
N TYR A 342 -6.23 5.99 -9.76
CA TYR A 342 -7.53 6.26 -10.37
C TYR A 342 -7.44 6.00 -11.88
N PRO A 343 -7.87 4.83 -12.37
CA PRO A 343 -7.85 4.57 -13.80
C PRO A 343 -8.95 5.37 -14.49
N LEU A 344 -8.87 5.51 -15.81
CA LEU A 344 -9.89 6.24 -16.58
C LEU A 344 -11.21 5.47 -16.52
N ALA A 345 -12.22 6.07 -15.91
CA ALA A 345 -13.57 5.52 -15.88
C ALA A 345 -14.19 5.57 -17.29
N SER A 346 -14.03 4.48 -18.04
CA SER A 346 -14.57 4.30 -19.40
C SER A 346 -15.48 3.08 -19.48
N GLU A 347 -16.31 2.97 -20.53
CA GLU A 347 -17.21 1.83 -20.77
C GLU A 347 -16.48 0.48 -20.85
N ALA A 348 -15.17 0.48 -21.12
CA ALA A 348 -14.32 -0.71 -21.15
C ALA A 348 -13.81 -1.12 -19.75
N THR A 349 -14.11 -0.36 -18.70
CA THR A 349 -13.66 -0.62 -17.32
C THR A 349 -14.66 -1.52 -16.58
N THR A 350 -14.81 -2.75 -17.05
CA THR A 350 -15.82 -3.67 -16.53
C THR A 350 -15.22 -4.80 -15.70
N VAL A 351 -16.06 -5.42 -14.85
CA VAL A 351 -15.67 -6.65 -14.13
C VAL A 351 -15.30 -7.73 -15.13
N GLU A 352 -16.04 -7.85 -16.22
CA GLU A 352 -15.80 -8.83 -17.28
C GLU A 352 -14.48 -8.58 -18.01
N ALA A 353 -14.15 -7.32 -18.33
CA ALA A 353 -12.88 -6.91 -18.91
C ALA A 353 -11.70 -7.24 -17.99
N PHE A 354 -11.84 -6.91 -16.70
CA PHE A 354 -10.82 -7.19 -15.70
C PHE A 354 -10.50 -8.68 -15.55
N LEU A 355 -11.52 -9.53 -15.66
CA LEU A 355 -11.39 -10.99 -15.55
C LEU A 355 -11.03 -11.68 -16.88
N GLY A 356 -11.03 -10.96 -18.00
CA GLY A 356 -10.78 -11.51 -19.33
C GLY A 356 -11.89 -12.44 -19.82
N ILE A 357 -13.16 -12.12 -19.50
CA ILE A 357 -14.35 -12.90 -19.86
C ILE A 357 -15.38 -12.08 -20.68
N GLU A 358 -14.90 -11.05 -21.39
CA GLU A 358 -15.72 -10.22 -22.26
C GLU A 358 -16.45 -11.07 -23.33
N GLY A 359 -17.72 -10.75 -23.60
CA GLY A 359 -18.52 -11.45 -24.61
C GLY A 359 -19.24 -12.72 -24.12
N GLU A 360 -19.02 -13.15 -22.87
CA GLU A 360 -19.98 -14.04 -22.20
C GLU A 360 -21.32 -13.31 -22.01
N ARG A 361 -22.45 -14.02 -21.79
CA ARG A 361 -23.82 -13.48 -21.66
C ARG A 361 -24.04 -12.42 -20.54
N ARG A 362 -22.99 -11.88 -19.93
CA ARG A 362 -23.01 -10.89 -18.86
C ARG A 362 -23.12 -9.48 -19.43
N LYS A 363 -23.78 -8.59 -18.69
CA LYS A 363 -23.81 -7.15 -18.99
C LYS A 363 -22.44 -6.55 -18.65
N ASN A 364 -22.03 -5.49 -19.34
CA ASN A 364 -20.80 -4.74 -19.03
C ASN A 364 -20.95 -4.02 -17.69
N HIS A 365 -20.55 -4.65 -16.59
CA HIS A 365 -20.75 -4.06 -15.27
C HIS A 365 -19.55 -3.20 -14.86
N PRO A 366 -19.76 -1.94 -14.43
CA PRO A 366 -18.69 -1.11 -13.91
C PRO A 366 -17.84 -1.81 -12.85
N LEU A 367 -16.52 -1.83 -13.04
CA LEU A 367 -15.58 -2.43 -12.10
C LEU A 367 -15.52 -1.66 -10.77
N TYR A 368 -15.56 -0.33 -10.86
CA TYR A 368 -15.46 0.56 -9.71
C TYR A 368 -16.11 1.92 -10.00
N HIS A 369 -16.26 2.71 -8.94
CA HIS A 369 -16.50 4.15 -9.00
C HIS A 369 -15.34 4.87 -8.30
N ALA A 370 -14.95 6.05 -8.78
CA ALA A 370 -13.80 6.79 -8.24
C ALA A 370 -13.91 7.04 -6.73
N ASN A 371 -15.12 7.26 -6.21
CA ASN A 371 -15.33 7.41 -4.77
C ASN A 371 -14.93 6.16 -3.97
N ARG A 372 -15.13 4.95 -4.52
CA ARG A 372 -14.75 3.70 -3.84
C ARG A 372 -13.23 3.58 -3.73
N ILE A 373 -12.51 3.98 -4.78
CA ILE A 373 -11.03 4.08 -4.77
C ILE A 373 -10.58 5.11 -3.73
N ALA A 374 -11.21 6.29 -3.71
CA ALA A 374 -10.90 7.32 -2.71
C ALA A 374 -11.13 6.82 -1.27
N GLN A 375 -12.20 6.05 -1.03
CA GLN A 375 -12.48 5.47 0.29
C GLN A 375 -11.39 4.48 0.73
N ILE A 376 -10.92 3.57 -0.14
CA ILE A 376 -9.86 2.62 0.23
C ILE A 376 -8.49 3.30 0.37
N ASN A 377 -8.17 4.30 -0.46
CA ASN A 377 -6.91 5.06 -0.35
C ASN A 377 -6.88 5.89 0.95
N ASN A 378 -8.01 6.52 1.32
CA ASN A 378 -8.12 7.21 2.61
C ASN A 378 -8.06 6.23 3.79
N ALA A 379 -8.66 5.04 3.65
CA ALA A 379 -8.61 4.00 4.69
C ALA A 379 -7.19 3.46 4.92
N GLN A 380 -6.39 3.34 3.85
CA GLN A 380 -4.95 3.06 3.93
C GLN A 380 -4.21 4.18 4.66
N SER A 381 -4.41 5.44 4.25
CA SER A 381 -3.75 6.58 4.89
C SER A 381 -4.05 6.63 6.39
N SER A 382 -5.31 6.41 6.78
CA SER A 382 -5.72 6.32 8.20
C SER A 382 -5.09 5.14 8.94
N ALA A 383 -4.88 4.00 8.25
CA ALA A 383 -4.26 2.82 8.86
C ALA A 383 -2.74 2.98 9.08
N LEU A 384 -2.08 3.79 8.25
CA LEU A 384 -0.66 4.14 8.38
C LEU A 384 -0.46 5.30 9.37
N ASN A 385 -1.32 6.32 9.31
CA ASN A 385 -1.28 7.52 10.13
C ASN A 385 -2.35 7.47 11.21
N VAL A 386 -2.10 6.64 12.23
CA VAL A 386 -3.04 6.46 13.35
C VAL A 386 -3.22 7.79 14.10
N HIS A 387 -4.48 8.23 14.21
CA HIS A 387 -4.88 9.39 14.98
C HIS A 387 -5.80 8.99 16.14
N GLY A 388 -5.47 9.45 17.35
CA GLY A 388 -6.27 9.16 18.55
C GLY A 388 -6.35 7.65 18.84
N ASP A 389 -7.57 7.14 18.98
CA ASP A 389 -7.85 5.74 19.33
C ASP A 389 -8.07 4.83 18.09
N ASP A 390 -7.74 5.28 16.88
CA ASP A 390 -7.92 4.54 15.62
C ASP A 390 -6.92 3.37 15.48
N VAL A 391 -7.08 2.33 16.29
CA VAL A 391 -6.24 1.13 16.28
C VAL A 391 -6.85 0.05 15.38
N VAL A 392 -6.31 -0.08 14.17
CA VAL A 392 -6.69 -1.16 13.25
C VAL A 392 -6.08 -2.49 13.73
N LYS A 393 -6.92 -3.53 13.80
CA LYS A 393 -6.53 -4.89 14.19
C LYS A 393 -6.72 -5.84 13.02
N GLY A 394 -5.95 -6.93 13.02
CA GLY A 394 -6.16 -8.00 12.04
C GLY A 394 -7.57 -8.57 12.10
N GLU A 395 -8.13 -8.92 10.94
CA GLU A 395 -9.44 -9.55 10.86
C GLU A 395 -9.36 -11.02 11.29
N ARG A 396 -8.39 -11.75 10.73
CA ARG A 396 -8.12 -13.16 11.07
C ARG A 396 -7.41 -13.28 12.40
N THR A 397 -6.49 -12.36 12.68
CA THR A 397 -5.72 -12.34 13.92
C THR A 397 -5.99 -11.06 14.70
N ARG A 398 -6.95 -11.08 15.63
CA ARG A 398 -7.37 -9.88 16.41
C ARG A 398 -6.23 -9.26 17.24
N SER A 399 -5.16 -10.00 17.53
CA SER A 399 -3.95 -9.48 18.18
C SER A 399 -2.96 -8.83 17.22
N ALA A 400 -3.08 -9.06 15.90
CA ALA A 400 -2.21 -8.43 14.91
C ALA A 400 -2.46 -6.92 14.83
N ARG A 401 -1.40 -6.19 14.54
CA ARG A 401 -1.36 -4.73 14.37
C ARG A 401 -0.56 -4.43 13.11
N MET A 402 -0.81 -3.26 12.53
CA MET A 402 -0.01 -2.77 11.41
C MET A 402 1.47 -2.73 11.81
N PRO A 403 2.39 -3.35 11.04
CA PRO A 403 3.82 -3.23 11.31
C PRO A 403 4.25 -1.76 11.24
N THR A 404 5.05 -1.32 12.20
CA THR A 404 5.41 0.10 12.38
C THR A 404 6.37 0.65 11.32
N ASP A 405 6.97 -0.23 10.53
CA ASP A 405 7.99 0.10 9.52
C ASP A 405 7.44 0.02 8.07
N VAL A 406 6.12 -0.10 7.93
CA VAL A 406 5.42 -0.03 6.64
C VAL A 406 5.22 1.44 6.30
N VAL A 407 5.55 1.83 5.08
CA VAL A 407 5.38 3.20 4.59
C VAL A 407 4.37 3.24 3.45
N GLY A 408 3.64 4.35 3.32
CA GLY A 408 2.71 4.58 2.22
C GLY A 408 3.43 5.03 0.95
N LEU A 409 2.87 4.69 -0.20
CA LEU A 409 3.26 5.22 -1.51
C LEU A 409 2.02 5.79 -2.20
N ASN A 410 1.98 7.13 -2.31
CA ASN A 410 0.85 7.89 -2.84
C ASN A 410 0.82 7.90 -4.39
N LEU A 411 0.83 6.73 -5.00
CA LEU A 411 0.81 6.56 -6.46
C LEU A 411 -0.42 7.24 -7.08
N ALA A 412 -1.59 7.09 -6.47
CA ALA A 412 -2.84 7.61 -6.98
C ALA A 412 -2.85 9.14 -7.05
N GLN A 413 -2.21 9.81 -6.08
CA GLN A 413 -2.04 11.25 -6.09
C GLN A 413 -1.06 11.69 -7.19
N VAL A 414 0.07 10.99 -7.34
CA VAL A 414 1.07 11.31 -8.37
C VAL A 414 0.51 11.10 -9.79
N PHE A 415 -0.38 10.12 -9.98
CA PHE A 415 -0.99 9.84 -11.28
C PHE A 415 -2.27 10.65 -11.54
N MET A 416 -2.77 11.39 -10.56
CA MET A 416 -4.02 12.12 -10.69
C MET A 416 -3.95 13.14 -11.84
N GLY A 417 -4.97 13.14 -12.70
CA GLY A 417 -5.04 14.02 -13.87
C GLY A 417 -4.17 13.59 -15.07
N GLN A 418 -3.59 12.39 -15.03
CA GLN A 418 -2.82 11.80 -16.14
C GLN A 418 -3.61 10.72 -16.90
N ASP A 419 -4.91 10.66 -16.66
CA ASP A 419 -5.84 9.62 -17.15
C ASP A 419 -5.97 9.59 -18.68
N GLN A 420 -5.84 10.75 -19.32
CA GLN A 420 -5.81 10.90 -20.79
C GLN A 420 -4.64 10.16 -21.47
N HIS A 421 -3.65 9.73 -20.69
CA HIS A 421 -2.50 8.98 -21.19
C HIS A 421 -2.63 7.47 -20.96
N SER A 422 -3.67 6.96 -20.30
CA SER A 422 -3.80 5.52 -19.99
C SER A 422 -3.72 4.64 -21.26
N LEU A 423 -2.94 3.54 -21.20
CA LEU A 423 -2.79 2.61 -22.33
C LEU A 423 -4.04 1.75 -22.54
N ASN A 424 -4.69 1.40 -21.45
CA ASN A 424 -5.98 0.74 -21.42
C ASN A 424 -6.72 1.22 -20.16
N PRO A 425 -8.00 0.85 -19.96
CA PRO A 425 -8.81 1.40 -18.88
C PRO A 425 -8.29 1.14 -17.46
N LEU A 426 -7.33 0.24 -17.27
CA LEU A 426 -6.80 -0.15 -15.96
C LEU A 426 -5.30 0.09 -15.82
N ALA A 427 -4.56 0.04 -16.93
CA ALA A 427 -3.13 0.20 -16.96
C ALA A 427 -2.73 1.67 -17.21
N PRO A 428 -1.87 2.25 -16.35
CA PRO A 428 -1.30 3.57 -16.60
C PRO A 428 -0.43 3.57 -17.87
N SER A 429 -0.20 4.73 -18.47
CA SER A 429 0.78 4.88 -19.56
C SER A 429 2.21 4.63 -19.11
N GLN A 430 3.07 4.34 -20.09
CA GLN A 430 4.51 4.48 -19.93
C GLN A 430 4.91 5.92 -19.58
N LEU A 431 4.36 6.93 -20.28
CA LEU A 431 4.54 8.34 -19.95
C LEU A 431 3.19 9.07 -19.76
N PRO A 432 3.03 9.83 -18.67
CA PRO A 432 4.05 10.12 -17.66
C PRO A 432 4.17 9.07 -16.55
N CYS A 433 3.15 8.23 -16.39
CA CYS A 433 2.94 7.42 -15.19
C CYS A 433 4.03 6.36 -14.95
N GLY A 434 4.45 5.62 -15.97
CA GLY A 434 5.52 4.62 -15.85
C GLY A 434 6.87 5.23 -15.42
N ALA A 435 7.22 6.40 -15.94
CA ALA A 435 8.43 7.12 -15.53
C ALA A 435 8.35 7.62 -14.09
N LEU A 436 7.21 8.21 -13.69
CA LEU A 436 6.99 8.64 -12.31
C LEU A 436 7.06 7.45 -11.34
N PHE A 437 6.46 6.32 -11.69
CA PHE A 437 6.59 5.08 -10.91
C PHE A 437 8.04 4.60 -10.83
N GLY A 438 8.79 4.64 -11.93
CA GLY A 438 10.21 4.28 -11.95
C GLY A 438 11.04 5.13 -10.99
N GLU A 439 10.80 6.44 -10.96
CA GLU A 439 11.47 7.33 -10.00
C GLU A 439 11.07 7.00 -8.55
N MET A 440 9.78 6.81 -8.26
CA MET A 440 9.28 6.43 -6.94
C MET A 440 9.90 5.11 -6.46
N LEU A 441 9.93 4.10 -7.33
CA LEU A 441 10.52 2.79 -7.08
C LEU A 441 12.00 2.90 -6.69
N LEU A 442 12.79 3.62 -7.48
CA LEU A 442 14.22 3.80 -7.26
C LEU A 442 14.50 4.57 -5.97
N TRP A 443 13.68 5.59 -5.68
CA TRP A 443 13.78 6.36 -4.44
C TRP A 443 13.53 5.48 -3.20
N HIS A 444 12.44 4.70 -3.19
CA HIS A 444 12.13 3.80 -2.08
C HIS A 444 13.14 2.65 -1.96
N LEU A 445 13.70 2.16 -3.06
CA LEU A 445 14.76 1.17 -3.01
C LEU A 445 16.01 1.72 -2.35
N ARG A 446 16.43 2.93 -2.75
CA ARG A 446 17.57 3.62 -2.15
C ARG A 446 17.38 3.82 -0.64
N ASP A 447 16.20 4.27 -0.21
CA ASP A 447 15.87 4.40 1.22
C ASP A 447 15.83 3.05 1.96
N ALA A 448 15.42 1.97 1.27
CA ALA A 448 15.36 0.65 1.88
C ALA A 448 16.73 0.02 2.13
N VAL A 449 17.70 0.25 1.25
CA VAL A 449 19.04 -0.38 1.32
C VAL A 449 20.10 0.51 1.98
N ASN A 450 19.90 1.83 1.98
CA ASN A 450 20.72 2.81 2.69
C ASN A 450 19.86 3.55 3.74
N PRO A 451 19.35 2.82 4.77
CA PRO A 451 18.36 3.35 5.70
C PRO A 451 18.93 4.28 6.77
#